data_AF-A0A1V2I245-F1
#
_entry.id   AF-A0A1V2I245-F1
#
_cell.length_a   1.000
_cell.length_b   1.000
_cell.length_c   1.000
_cell.angle_alpha   90.00
_cell.angle_beta   90.00
_cell.angle_gamma   90.00
#
_symmetry.space_group_name_H-M   'P 1'
#
loop_
_entity.id
_entity.type
_entity.pdbx_description
1 polymer ?
#
loop_
_entity_poly.entity_id
_entity_poly.type
_entity_poly.pdbx_seq_one_letter_code
_entity_poly.pdbx_strand_id
1 'polypeptide(L)'
;MVMDGREAGSPAGSEPADLMDPRYGVDPTRWRGVARALLAAPPSLASAAGLLEHAGAGLLFPSLADRRRAMRAHTDVSSAAAQLEWAGLVKGPPPPPPPLSAPAGPVGWAEVREVLDAAVTTLGSCVDTAADPVATARAVLYARDALSAIDDG
;
A
#
# COMPACT_ATOMS: atom_id res chain seq x y z
N MET A 1 57.58 11.26 -18.78
CA MET A 1 57.08 12.29 -17.84
C MET A 1 56.08 13.13 -18.63
N VAL A 2 54.79 13.25 -18.34
CA VAL A 2 53.93 12.90 -17.20
C VAL A 2 52.52 12.64 -17.78
N MET A 3 51.74 11.80 -17.09
CA MET A 3 50.32 11.48 -17.32
C MET A 3 49.42 12.73 -17.29
N ASP A 4 48.30 12.72 -18.01
CA ASP A 4 46.99 12.94 -17.36
C ASP A 4 45.84 12.44 -18.25
N GLY A 5 45.16 11.41 -17.73
CA GLY A 5 43.79 11.09 -18.11
C GLY A 5 42.82 11.89 -17.23
N ARG A 6 41.54 11.49 -17.25
CA ARG A 6 40.40 12.09 -16.52
C ARG A 6 39.86 13.38 -17.16
N GLU A 7 38.56 13.60 -17.38
CA GLU A 7 37.37 12.98 -16.80
C GLU A 7 36.26 12.80 -17.85
N ALA A 8 35.74 11.57 -17.90
CA ALA A 8 34.41 11.31 -18.39
C ALA A 8 33.42 12.00 -17.43
N GLY A 9 32.80 13.09 -17.90
CA GLY A 9 31.65 13.67 -17.22
C GLY A 9 30.50 12.67 -17.27
N SER A 10 30.32 11.93 -16.17
CA SER A 10 29.13 11.11 -15.94
C SER A 10 27.91 12.03 -16.00
N PRO A 11 26.91 11.78 -16.86
CA PRO A 11 25.65 12.47 -16.75
C PRO A 11 25.04 12.12 -15.40
N ALA A 12 24.57 13.16 -14.72
CA ALA A 12 23.88 13.12 -13.44
C ALA A 12 23.00 11.86 -13.34
N GLY A 13 23.22 11.09 -12.27
CA GLY A 13 22.41 9.92 -11.97
C GLY A 13 20.95 10.29 -12.07
N SER A 14 20.24 9.57 -12.94
CA SER A 14 18.79 9.66 -13.04
C SER A 14 18.22 9.52 -11.63
N GLU A 15 17.53 10.55 -11.16
CA GLU A 15 16.64 10.42 -10.01
C GLU A 15 15.80 9.15 -10.21
N PRO A 16 15.68 8.27 -9.21
CA PRO A 16 14.90 7.06 -9.38
C PRO A 16 13.48 7.48 -9.75
N ALA A 17 13.08 7.12 -10.98
CA ALA A 17 11.75 7.36 -11.49
C ALA A 17 10.73 6.88 -10.46
N ASP A 18 9.76 7.76 -10.21
CA ASP A 18 8.61 7.58 -9.33
C ASP A 18 8.06 6.14 -9.47
N LEU A 19 8.44 5.27 -8.53
CA LEU A 19 8.18 3.82 -8.54
C LEU A 19 6.75 3.51 -8.04
N MET A 20 5.84 4.46 -8.25
CA MET A 20 4.51 4.49 -7.66
C MET A 20 3.46 4.57 -8.77
N ASP A 21 2.46 3.71 -8.69
CA ASP A 21 1.34 3.73 -9.62
C ASP A 21 0.63 5.11 -9.56
N PRO A 22 0.52 5.84 -10.68
CA PRO A 22 -0.09 7.18 -10.72
C PRO A 22 -1.56 7.19 -10.28
N ARG A 23 -2.21 6.02 -10.17
CA ARG A 23 -3.56 5.85 -9.62
C ARG A 23 -3.66 6.28 -8.16
N TYR A 24 -2.61 6.09 -7.36
CA TYR A 24 -2.64 6.34 -5.92
C TYR A 24 -2.11 7.70 -5.49
N GLY A 25 -1.31 8.37 -6.33
CA GLY A 25 -0.94 9.78 -6.23
C GLY A 25 -0.13 10.16 -4.97
N VAL A 26 0.87 11.01 -5.14
CA VAL A 26 1.73 11.51 -4.04
C VAL A 26 1.05 12.58 -3.16
N ASP A 27 -0.26 12.78 -3.31
CA ASP A 27 -1.03 13.80 -2.58
C ASP A 27 -1.73 13.18 -1.35
N PRO A 28 -1.33 13.57 -0.12
CA PRO A 28 -1.98 13.12 1.11
C PRO A 28 -3.49 13.36 1.15
N THR A 29 -3.96 14.45 0.55
CA THR A 29 -5.39 14.82 0.56
C THR A 29 -6.19 13.84 -0.28
N ARG A 30 -5.72 13.59 -1.51
CA ARG A 30 -6.29 12.57 -2.40
C ARG A 30 -6.23 11.18 -1.77
N TRP A 31 -5.10 10.81 -1.17
CA TRP A 31 -4.94 9.53 -0.51
C TRP A 31 -5.98 9.33 0.61
N ARG A 32 -6.15 10.31 1.50
CA ARG A 32 -7.18 10.24 2.55
C ARG A 32 -8.60 10.17 2.01
N GLY A 33 -8.87 10.87 0.91
CA GLY A 33 -10.17 10.81 0.25
C GLY A 33 -10.50 9.38 -0.20
N VAL A 34 -9.56 8.73 -0.89
CA VAL A 34 -9.71 7.34 -1.34
C VAL A 34 -9.80 6.39 -0.15
N ALA A 35 -8.99 6.58 0.89
CA ALA A 35 -9.04 5.78 2.12
C ALA A 35 -10.45 5.80 2.73
N ARG A 36 -11.05 6.99 2.89
CA ARG A 36 -12.42 7.13 3.42
C ARG A 36 -13.46 6.43 2.54
N ALA A 37 -13.34 6.53 1.22
CA ALA A 37 -14.27 5.87 0.31
C ALA A 37 -14.18 4.34 0.41
N LEU A 38 -12.96 3.80 0.55
CA LEU A 38 -12.73 2.37 0.74
C LEU A 38 -13.23 1.89 2.11
N LEU A 39 -12.98 2.65 3.18
CA LEU A 39 -13.47 2.35 4.54
C LEU A 39 -15.01 2.35 4.62
N ALA A 40 -15.68 3.13 3.78
CA ALA A 40 -17.15 3.16 3.68
C ALA A 40 -17.72 2.10 2.74
N ALA A 41 -16.89 1.39 1.97
CA ALA A 41 -17.36 0.41 1.00
C ALA A 41 -17.89 -0.85 1.72
N PRO A 42 -18.90 -1.55 1.17
CA PRO A 42 -19.36 -2.82 1.71
C PRO A 42 -18.23 -3.86 1.77
N PRO A 43 -18.23 -4.76 2.77
CA PRO A 43 -17.19 -5.77 2.90
C PRO A 43 -17.26 -6.77 1.75
N SER A 44 -16.15 -6.94 1.06
CA SER A 44 -15.98 -7.86 -0.06
C SER A 44 -14.49 -8.10 -0.31
N LEU A 45 -14.13 -9.15 -1.06
CA LEU A 45 -12.74 -9.36 -1.49
C LEU A 45 -12.22 -8.20 -2.34
N ALA A 46 -13.09 -7.54 -3.11
CA ALA A 46 -12.74 -6.36 -3.90
C ALA A 46 -12.40 -5.14 -3.04
N SER A 47 -13.20 -4.86 -2.01
CA SER A 47 -12.90 -3.77 -1.07
C SER A 47 -11.67 -4.07 -0.22
N ALA A 48 -11.48 -5.32 0.21
CA ALA A 48 -10.26 -5.76 0.89
C ALA A 48 -9.01 -5.54 0.02
N ALA A 49 -9.04 -5.92 -1.26
CA ALA A 49 -7.93 -5.69 -2.18
C ALA A 49 -7.64 -4.20 -2.36
N GLY A 50 -8.69 -3.38 -2.55
CA GLY A 50 -8.54 -1.93 -2.63
C GLY A 50 -7.92 -1.32 -1.38
N LEU A 51 -8.31 -1.78 -0.18
CA LEU A 51 -7.71 -1.35 1.09
C LEU A 51 -6.24 -1.75 1.19
N LEU A 52 -5.86 -2.97 0.78
CA LEU A 52 -4.46 -3.41 0.75
C LEU A 52 -3.61 -2.56 -0.19
N GLU A 53 -4.05 -2.38 -1.44
CA GLU A 53 -3.34 -1.54 -2.42
C GLU A 53 -3.15 -0.12 -1.88
N HIS A 54 -4.20 0.44 -1.27
CA HIS A 54 -4.19 1.79 -0.74
C HIS A 54 -3.32 1.95 0.52
N ALA A 55 -3.31 0.95 1.40
CA ALA A 55 -2.39 0.89 2.54
C ALA A 55 -0.94 0.79 2.06
N GLY A 56 -0.66 -0.02 1.04
CA GLY A 56 0.65 -0.10 0.38
C GLY A 56 1.12 1.25 -0.13
N ALA A 57 0.28 1.97 -0.87
CA ALA A 57 0.60 3.33 -1.29
C ALA A 57 0.85 4.28 -0.10
N GLY A 58 0.09 4.12 0.99
CA GLY A 58 0.26 4.85 2.24
C GLY A 58 1.65 4.66 2.87
N LEU A 59 2.20 3.45 2.80
CA LEU A 59 3.52 3.11 3.33
C LEU A 59 4.68 3.72 2.54
N LEU A 60 4.42 4.25 1.36
CA LEU A 60 5.44 4.84 0.50
C LEU A 60 5.55 6.37 0.66
N PHE A 61 4.73 6.98 1.54
CA PHE A 61 4.83 8.40 1.84
C PHE A 61 6.16 8.75 2.56
N PRO A 62 6.89 9.80 2.12
CA PRO A 62 8.15 10.22 2.74
C PRO A 62 8.02 10.70 4.19
N SER A 63 6.81 11.03 4.64
CA SER A 63 6.54 11.51 6.01
C SER A 63 6.67 10.44 7.08
N LEU A 64 6.76 9.16 6.70
CA LEU A 64 6.98 8.06 7.63
C LEU A 64 8.46 8.01 8.04
N ALA A 65 8.75 8.39 9.28
CA ALA A 65 10.11 8.58 9.79
C ALA A 65 11.02 7.32 9.79
N ASP A 66 10.46 6.12 9.59
CA ASP A 66 11.20 4.86 9.48
C ASP A 66 10.90 4.14 8.16
N ARG A 67 11.79 4.36 7.19
CA ARG A 67 11.69 3.75 5.85
C ARG A 67 11.88 2.24 5.86
N ARG A 68 12.67 1.68 6.78
CA ARG A 68 12.88 0.22 6.85
C ARG A 68 11.61 -0.47 7.33
N ARG A 69 11.00 0.06 8.39
CA ARG A 69 9.69 -0.36 8.87
C ARG A 69 8.64 -0.27 7.78
N ALA A 70 8.59 0.86 7.07
CA ALA A 70 7.63 1.09 6.00
C ALA A 70 7.77 0.09 4.85
N MET A 71 9.02 -0.17 4.41
CA MET A 71 9.29 -1.15 3.36
C MET A 71 8.95 -2.59 3.78
N ARG A 72 9.21 -2.98 5.03
CA ARG A 72 8.84 -4.29 5.55
C ARG A 72 7.32 -4.49 5.50
N ALA A 73 6.57 -3.55 6.08
CA ALA A 73 5.11 -3.57 6.03
C ALA A 73 4.60 -3.56 4.57
N HIS A 74 5.26 -2.81 3.68
CA HIS A 74 4.87 -2.75 2.27
C HIS A 74 5.05 -4.10 1.55
N THR A 75 6.15 -4.81 1.83
CA THR A 75 6.38 -6.16 1.30
C THR A 75 5.30 -7.13 1.76
N ASP A 76 4.90 -7.07 3.03
CA ASP A 76 3.85 -7.92 3.58
C ASP A 76 2.47 -7.57 2.98
N VAL A 77 2.14 -6.29 2.83
CA VAL A 77 0.93 -5.82 2.11
C VAL A 77 0.92 -6.30 0.65
N SER A 78 2.05 -6.19 -0.06
CA SER A 78 2.17 -6.65 -1.45
C SER A 78 1.98 -8.16 -1.55
N SER A 79 2.49 -8.92 -0.57
CA SER A 79 2.32 -10.37 -0.50
C SER A 79 0.86 -10.74 -0.24
N ALA A 80 0.15 -9.99 0.61
CA ALA A 80 -1.28 -10.16 0.83
C ALA A 80 -2.10 -9.94 -0.46
N ALA A 81 -1.82 -8.85 -1.18
CA ALA A 81 -2.49 -8.54 -2.45
C ALA A 81 -2.21 -9.62 -3.50
N ALA A 82 -0.97 -10.08 -3.61
CA ALA A 82 -0.58 -11.14 -4.56
C ALA A 82 -1.32 -12.47 -4.32
N GLN A 83 -1.61 -12.84 -3.05
CA GLN A 83 -2.42 -14.04 -2.79
C GLN A 83 -3.82 -13.94 -3.43
N LEU A 84 -4.44 -12.76 -3.37
CA LEU A 84 -5.78 -12.55 -3.93
C LEU A 84 -5.75 -12.55 -5.46
N GLU A 85 -4.73 -11.94 -6.06
CA GLU A 85 -4.54 -11.91 -7.51
C GLU A 85 -4.25 -13.30 -8.09
N TRP A 86 -3.35 -14.07 -7.47
CA TRP A 86 -3.00 -15.42 -7.93
C TRP A 86 -4.16 -16.41 -7.84
N ALA A 87 -5.02 -16.24 -6.84
CA ALA A 87 -6.25 -17.00 -6.71
C ALA A 87 -7.36 -16.54 -7.67
N GLY A 88 -7.11 -15.51 -8.49
CA GLY A 88 -8.07 -14.97 -9.45
C GLY A 88 -9.29 -14.31 -8.79
N LEU A 89 -9.20 -13.96 -7.50
CA LEU A 89 -10.31 -13.47 -6.69
C LEU A 89 -10.63 -12.00 -6.98
N VAL A 90 -9.68 -11.27 -7.54
CA VAL A 90 -9.76 -9.85 -7.84
C VAL A 90 -8.85 -9.51 -9.01
N LYS A 91 -9.37 -8.76 -9.99
CA LYS A 91 -8.57 -7.80 -10.74
C LYS A 91 -8.77 -6.47 -10.04
N GLY A 92 -7.70 -5.80 -9.61
CA GLY A 92 -7.78 -4.60 -8.79
C GLY A 92 -8.89 -3.64 -9.27
N PRO A 93 -9.88 -3.30 -8.41
CA PRO A 93 -10.92 -2.36 -8.81
C PRO A 93 -10.31 -0.99 -9.14
N PRO A 94 -10.91 -0.20 -10.05
CA PRO A 94 -10.46 1.18 -10.22
C PRO A 94 -10.63 1.92 -8.89
N PRO A 95 -9.66 2.75 -8.48
CA PRO A 95 -9.77 3.48 -7.23
C PRO A 95 -11.03 4.37 -7.29
N PRO A 96 -11.81 4.44 -6.20
CA PRO A 96 -12.95 5.34 -6.13
C PRO A 96 -12.49 6.80 -6.32
N PRO A 97 -13.32 7.67 -6.91
CA PRO A 97 -12.99 9.08 -7.05
C PRO A 97 -12.80 9.71 -5.66
N PRO A 98 -11.81 10.60 -5.48
CA PRO A 98 -11.57 11.22 -4.18
C PRO A 98 -12.75 12.13 -3.80
N PRO A 99 -13.35 12.01 -2.59
CA PRO A 99 -14.22 13.04 -2.06
C PRO A 99 -13.43 14.33 -1.80
N LEU A 100 -14.04 15.47 -2.11
CA LEU A 100 -13.48 16.79 -1.86
C LEU A 100 -13.64 17.12 -0.36
N SER A 101 -12.54 17.42 0.32
CA SER A 101 -12.40 17.77 1.76
C SER A 101 -11.84 16.64 2.65
N ALA A 102 -10.53 16.41 2.54
CA ALA A 102 -9.75 15.64 3.52
C ALA A 102 -8.82 16.59 4.31
N PRO A 103 -8.43 16.25 5.55
CA PRO A 103 -7.50 17.08 6.31
C PRO A 103 -6.19 17.25 5.56
N ALA A 104 -5.65 18.47 5.61
CA ALA A 104 -4.36 18.80 5.04
C ALA A 104 -3.23 18.37 5.99
N GLY A 105 -2.10 17.92 5.44
CA GLY A 105 -0.92 17.52 6.21
C GLY A 105 -0.31 16.20 5.74
N PRO A 106 0.86 15.82 6.27
CA PRO A 106 1.52 14.56 5.91
C PRO A 106 0.68 13.35 6.32
N VAL A 107 0.74 12.26 5.55
CA VAL A 107 0.14 10.97 5.95
C VAL A 107 0.96 10.38 7.10
N GLY A 108 0.29 9.96 8.17
CA GLY A 108 0.92 9.35 9.34
C GLY A 108 0.68 7.85 9.47
N TRP A 109 1.49 7.21 10.32
CA TRP A 109 1.38 5.77 10.63
C TRP A 109 -0.02 5.34 11.09
N ALA A 110 -0.70 6.17 11.90
CA ALA A 110 -2.03 5.87 12.41
C ALA A 110 -3.07 5.72 11.28
N GLU A 111 -2.98 6.55 10.24
CA GLU A 111 -3.91 6.52 9.10
C GLU A 111 -3.67 5.29 8.23
N VAL A 112 -2.41 4.95 7.98
CA VAL A 112 -2.03 3.74 7.23
C VAL A 112 -2.45 2.49 8.00
N ARG A 113 -2.25 2.49 9.32
CA ARG A 113 -2.69 1.41 10.22
C ARG A 113 -4.20 1.20 10.15
N GLU A 114 -4.99 2.28 10.20
CA GLU A 114 -6.45 2.21 10.13
C GLU A 114 -6.92 1.53 8.82
N VAL A 115 -6.35 1.94 7.68
CA VAL A 115 -6.68 1.33 6.37
C VAL A 115 -6.30 -0.15 6.35
N LEU A 116 -5.14 -0.51 6.88
CA LEU A 116 -4.67 -1.89 6.91
C LEU A 116 -5.47 -2.78 7.87
N ASP A 117 -5.88 -2.25 9.03
CA ASP A 117 -6.73 -2.96 9.99
C ASP A 117 -8.12 -3.25 9.41
N ALA A 118 -8.68 -2.29 8.68
CA ALA A 118 -9.91 -2.49 7.92
C ALA A 118 -9.75 -3.55 6.82
N ALA A 119 -8.60 -3.62 6.16
CA ALA A 119 -8.31 -4.68 5.19
C ALA A 119 -8.33 -6.07 5.86
N VAL A 120 -7.64 -6.22 7.00
CA VAL A 120 -7.61 -7.47 7.79
C VAL A 120 -9.01 -7.89 8.21
N THR A 121 -9.79 -6.95 8.73
CA THR A 121 -11.18 -7.19 9.17
C THR A 121 -12.06 -7.64 7.99
N THR A 122 -11.97 -6.94 6.86
CA THR A 122 -12.74 -7.25 5.65
C THR A 122 -12.36 -8.62 5.11
N LEU A 123 -11.06 -8.92 4.98
CA LEU A 123 -10.60 -10.24 4.56
C LEU A 123 -11.11 -11.34 5.49
N GLY A 124 -10.98 -11.15 6.81
CA GLY A 124 -11.43 -12.09 7.84
C GLY A 124 -12.92 -12.45 7.70
N SER A 125 -13.77 -11.45 7.44
CA SER A 125 -15.20 -11.68 7.19
C SER A 125 -15.51 -12.40 5.88
N CYS A 126 -14.60 -12.36 4.90
CA CYS A 126 -14.78 -13.00 3.60
C CYS A 126 -14.27 -14.45 3.56
N VAL A 127 -13.38 -14.87 4.48
CA VAL A 127 -12.68 -16.18 4.41
C VAL A 127 -13.64 -17.35 4.17
N ASP A 128 -14.72 -17.44 4.94
CA ASP A 128 -15.63 -18.60 4.90
C ASP A 128 -16.52 -18.64 3.66
N THR A 129 -16.63 -17.53 2.93
CA THR A 129 -17.50 -17.39 1.75
C THR A 129 -16.73 -17.18 0.46
N ALA A 130 -15.40 -17.00 0.56
CA ALA A 130 -14.52 -16.81 -0.57
C ALA A 130 -14.47 -18.07 -1.45
N ALA A 131 -14.32 -17.87 -2.76
CA ALA A 131 -14.12 -18.97 -3.70
C ALA A 131 -12.82 -19.77 -3.42
N ASP A 132 -11.81 -19.10 -2.85
CA ASP A 132 -10.60 -19.73 -2.32
C ASP A 132 -10.34 -19.26 -0.87
N PRO A 133 -10.83 -20.01 0.13
CA PRO A 133 -10.64 -19.69 1.54
C PRO A 133 -9.18 -19.75 1.98
N VAL A 134 -8.35 -20.60 1.35
CA VAL A 134 -6.93 -20.78 1.74
C VAL A 134 -6.11 -19.57 1.30
N ALA A 135 -6.28 -19.12 0.05
CA ALA A 135 -5.65 -17.90 -0.44
C ALA A 135 -6.08 -16.67 0.38
N THR A 136 -7.37 -16.58 0.71
CA THR A 136 -7.92 -15.49 1.53
C THR A 136 -7.33 -15.52 2.94
N ALA A 137 -7.23 -16.68 3.58
CA ALA A 137 -6.62 -16.82 4.90
C ALA A 137 -5.13 -16.46 4.89
N ARG A 138 -4.39 -16.81 3.84
CA ARG A 138 -2.99 -16.38 3.67
C ARG A 138 -2.86 -14.86 3.53
N ALA A 139 -3.76 -14.23 2.77
CA ALA A 139 -3.80 -12.77 2.67
C ALA A 139 -4.03 -12.11 4.05
N VAL A 140 -4.90 -12.69 4.89
CA VAL A 140 -5.09 -12.23 6.28
C VAL A 140 -3.79 -12.30 7.08
N LEU A 141 -3.05 -13.40 6.99
CA LEU A 141 -1.79 -13.56 7.72
C LEU A 141 -0.76 -12.50 7.32
N TYR A 142 -0.52 -12.32 6.02
CA TYR A 142 0.40 -11.29 5.53
C TYR A 142 -0.03 -9.88 5.93
N ALA A 143 -1.33 -9.56 5.87
CA ALA A 143 -1.83 -8.27 6.30
C ALA A 143 -1.64 -8.02 7.81
N ARG A 144 -1.70 -9.07 8.65
CA ARG A 144 -1.38 -9.00 10.08
C ARG A 144 0.12 -8.86 10.35
N ASP A 145 0.97 -9.50 9.57
CA ASP A 145 2.42 -9.31 9.64
C ASP A 145 2.80 -7.86 9.30
N ALA A 146 2.15 -7.27 8.30
CA ALA A 146 2.28 -5.85 7.98
C ALA A 146 1.85 -4.94 9.14
N LEU A 147 0.74 -5.21 9.83
CA LEU A 147 0.32 -4.47 11.03
C LEU A 147 1.36 -4.57 12.15
N SER A 148 1.92 -5.76 12.36
CA SER A 148 2.95 -5.99 13.37
C SER A 148 4.21 -5.18 13.06
N ALA A 149 4.63 -5.13 11.79
CA ALA A 149 5.71 -4.24 11.36
C ALA A 149 5.37 -2.76 11.60
N ILE A 150 4.10 -2.34 11.42
CA ILE A 150 3.63 -0.99 11.76
C ILE A 150 3.59 -0.74 13.28
N ASP A 151 3.64 -1.74 14.17
CA ASP A 151 3.63 -1.54 15.63
C ASP A 151 5.01 -1.65 16.28
N ASP A 152 5.94 -2.37 15.66
CA ASP A 152 7.28 -2.74 16.18
C ASP A 152 8.31 -1.58 16.32
N GLY A 153 7.93 -0.30 16.25
CA GLY A 153 8.89 0.81 16.32
C GLY A 153 8.39 2.09 16.93
#